data_AF-A0A3M1KUR2-F1
#
_entry.id   AF-A0A3M1KUR2-F1
#
_cell.length_a   1.000
_cell.length_b   1.000
_cell.length_c   1.000
_cell.angle_alpha   90.00
_cell.angle_beta   90.00
_cell.angle_gamma   90.00
#
_symmetry.space_group_name_H-M   'P 1'
#
loop_
_entity.id
_entity.type
_entity.pdbx_description
1 polymer ?
#
loop_
_entity_poly.entity_id
_entity_poly.type
_entity_poly.pdbx_seq_one_letter_code
_entity_poly.pdbx_strand_id
1 'polypeptide(L)'
;DKMEEAHVAQVKFYLYLLHCNGVEDARGIIEYPRLRQRTEVPPLDEADRQEVEGWIERVREVVEQRACPPVIREPVCKRCAYFDYCYSE
;
A
#
# COMPACT_ATOMS: atom_id res chain seq x y z
N ASP A 1 11.60 -9.69 1.98
CA ASP A 1 11.92 -8.80 0.82
C ASP A 1 11.91 -7.35 1.32
N LYS A 2 12.68 -6.40 0.76
CA LYS A 2 12.63 -4.98 1.23
C LYS A 2 11.24 -4.35 1.07
N MET A 3 10.38 -4.95 0.24
CA MET A 3 9.03 -4.48 -0.05
C MET A 3 7.93 -5.37 0.57
N GLU A 4 8.29 -6.27 1.48
CA GLU A 4 7.36 -7.27 2.04
C GLU A 4 6.16 -6.62 2.75
N GLU A 5 6.39 -5.56 3.52
CA GLU A 5 5.32 -4.78 4.16
C GLU A 5 4.36 -4.18 3.12
N ALA A 6 4.88 -3.64 2.02
CA ALA A 6 4.05 -3.08 0.95
C ALA A 6 3.23 -4.15 0.22
N HIS A 7 3.80 -5.35 0.02
CA HIS A 7 3.06 -6.47 -0.57
C HIS A 7 1.93 -6.93 0.35
N VAL A 8 2.16 -7.00 1.67
CA VAL A 8 1.12 -7.32 2.66
C VAL A 8 0.05 -6.23 2.67
N ALA A 9 0.44 -4.96 2.68
CA ALA A 9 -0.49 -3.82 2.64
C ALA A 9 -1.40 -3.88 1.39
N GLN A 10 -0.85 -4.23 0.23
CA GLN A 10 -1.63 -4.40 -0.99
C GLN A 10 -2.71 -5.48 -0.85
N VAL A 11 -2.35 -6.64 -0.30
CA VAL A 11 -3.32 -7.73 -0.09
C VAL A 11 -4.36 -7.33 0.95
N LYS A 12 -3.96 -6.65 2.04
CA LYS A 12 -4.92 -6.12 3.03
C LYS A 12 -5.95 -5.19 2.37
N PHE A 13 -5.49 -4.27 1.52
CA PHE A 13 -6.39 -3.39 0.78
C PHE A 13 -7.38 -4.17 -0.12
N TYR A 14 -6.93 -5.22 -0.81
CA TYR A 14 -7.83 -6.04 -1.62
C TYR A 14 -8.85 -6.81 -0.78
N LEU A 15 -8.45 -7.37 0.36
CA LEU A 15 -9.37 -8.03 1.29
C LEU A 15 -10.41 -7.05 1.83
N TYR A 16 -10.00 -5.83 2.16
CA TYR A 16 -10.89 -4.75 2.60
C TYR A 16 -11.91 -4.40 1.49
N LEU A 17 -11.42 -4.18 0.27
CA LEU A 17 -12.27 -3.84 -0.87
C LEU A 17 -13.29 -4.94 -1.15
N LEU A 18 -12.88 -6.21 -1.12
CA LEU A 18 -13.79 -7.36 -1.30
C LEU A 18 -14.86 -7.41 -0.21
N HIS A 19 -14.47 -7.18 1.04
CA HIS A 19 -15.41 -7.12 2.16
C HIS A 19 -16.44 -5.99 1.98
N CYS A 20 -16.02 -4.78 1.59
CA CYS A 20 -16.92 -3.67 1.28
C CYS A 20 -17.90 -3.97 0.13
N ASN A 21 -17.57 -4.93 -0.74
CA ASN A 21 -18.42 -5.39 -1.84
C ASN A 21 -19.24 -6.65 -1.49
N GLY A 22 -19.31 -7.04 -0.20
CA GLY A 22 -20.10 -8.17 0.28
C GLY A 22 -19.43 -9.54 0.18
N VAL A 23 -18.12 -9.59 -0.10
CA VAL A 23 -17.34 -10.84 -0.09
C VAL A 23 -16.59 -10.94 1.25
N GLU A 24 -17.21 -11.62 2.22
CA GLU A 24 -16.72 -11.63 3.61
C GLU A 24 -15.58 -12.65 3.87
N ASP A 25 -15.55 -13.77 3.13
CA ASP A 25 -14.62 -14.90 3.37
C ASP A 25 -13.42 -14.95 2.41
N ALA A 26 -13.03 -13.80 1.85
CA ALA A 26 -11.87 -13.72 0.98
C ALA A 26 -10.57 -14.05 1.73
N ARG A 27 -9.64 -14.74 1.06
CA ARG A 27 -8.32 -15.09 1.61
C ARG A 27 -7.21 -14.54 0.74
N GLY A 28 -6.17 -14.01 1.37
CA GLY A 28 -5.01 -13.41 0.71
C GLY A 28 -3.81 -14.34 0.75
N ILE A 29 -3.12 -14.50 -0.38
CA ILE A 29 -1.86 -15.24 -0.47
C ILE A 29 -0.86 -14.40 -1.25
N ILE A 30 0.35 -14.29 -0.73
CA ILE A 30 1.50 -13.72 -1.44
C ILE A 30 2.42 -14.87 -1.81
N GLU A 31 2.70 -15.02 -3.10
CA GLU A 31 3.65 -15.99 -3.61
C GLU A 31 4.87 -15.25 -4.17
N TYR A 32 6.06 -15.67 -3.74
CA TYR A 32 7.35 -15.21 -4.23
C TYR A 32 8.03 -16.36 -4.99
N PRO A 33 7.75 -16.56 -6.31
CA PRO A 33 8.20 -17.75 -7.04
C PRO A 33 9.71 -17.95 -7.03
N ARG A 34 10.48 -16.85 -7.14
CA ARG A 34 11.95 -16.87 -7.10
C ARG A 34 12.51 -17.33 -5.76
N LEU A 35 11.80 -17.04 -4.68
CA LEU A 35 12.17 -17.42 -3.32
C LEU A 35 11.54 -18.75 -2.90
N ARG A 36 10.64 -19.32 -3.73
CA ARG A 36 9.80 -20.48 -3.39
C ARG A 36 9.06 -20.30 -2.06
N GLN A 37 8.68 -19.06 -1.76
CA GLN A 37 8.01 -18.68 -0.52
C GLN A 37 6.55 -18.38 -0.82
N ARG A 38 5.66 -18.91 0.03
CA ARG A 38 4.23 -18.62 0.01
C ARG A 38 3.82 -18.20 1.41
N THR A 39 3.22 -17.02 1.52
CA THR A 39 2.77 -16.44 2.79
C THR A 39 1.27 -16.19 2.70
N GLU A 40 0.50 -16.73 3.64
CA GLU A 40 -0.91 -16.39 3.78
C GLU A 40 -1.04 -15.08 4.56
N VAL A 41 -1.93 -14.20 4.09
CA VAL A 41 -2.28 -12.96 4.79
C VAL A 41 -3.50 -13.26 5.66
N PRO A 42 -3.42 -13.02 6.98
CA PRO A 42 -4.55 -13.25 7.89
C PRO A 42 -5.79 -12.47 7.47
N PRO A 43 -7.00 -12.95 7.82
CA PRO A 43 -8.22 -12.15 7.72
C PRO A 43 -8.04 -10.82 8.47
N LEU A 44 -8.63 -9.75 7.92
CA LEU A 44 -8.52 -8.42 8.51
C LEU A 44 -9.23 -8.37 9.85
N ASP A 45 -8.51 -8.01 10.90
CA ASP A 45 -9.10 -7.57 12.15
C ASP A 45 -9.56 -6.09 12.08
N GLU A 46 -10.07 -5.57 13.19
CA GLU A 46 -10.53 -4.19 13.26
C GLU A 46 -9.39 -3.17 13.11
N ALA A 47 -8.21 -3.47 13.66
CA ALA A 47 -7.05 -2.60 13.54
C ALA A 47 -6.54 -2.56 12.10
N ASP A 48 -6.52 -3.69 11.40
CA ASP A 48 -6.18 -3.78 9.99
C ASP A 48 -7.13 -2.95 9.11
N ARG A 49 -8.44 -2.98 9.41
CA ARG A 49 -9.44 -2.19 8.67
C ARG A 49 -9.22 -0.69 8.85
N GLN A 50 -9.03 -0.26 10.10
CA GLN A 50 -8.72 1.13 10.41
C GLN A 50 -7.40 1.58 9.77
N GLU A 51 -6.40 0.70 9.73
CA GLU A 51 -5.13 0.95 9.06
C GLU A 51 -5.33 1.18 7.55
N VAL A 52 -6.08 0.30 6.88
CA VAL A 52 -6.41 0.43 5.44
C VAL A 52 -7.20 1.72 5.17
N GLU A 53 -8.21 2.04 5.98
CA GLU A 53 -8.98 3.28 5.87
C GLU A 53 -8.09 4.51 6.06
N GLY A 54 -7.18 4.49 7.03
CA GLY A 54 -6.21 5.55 7.23
C GLY A 54 -5.24 5.70 6.04
N TRP A 55 -4.90 4.62 5.34
CA TRP A 55 -4.12 4.73 4.10
C TRP A 55 -4.91 5.41 2.98
N ILE A 56 -6.19 5.03 2.81
CA ILE A 56 -7.08 5.64 1.81
C ILE A 56 -7.24 7.14 2.08
N GLU A 57 -7.46 7.52 3.34
CA GLU A 57 -7.63 8.93 3.71
C GLU A 57 -6.37 9.74 3.43
N ARG A 58 -5.19 9.25 3.82
CA ARG A 58 -3.91 9.93 3.51
C ARG A 58 -3.69 10.11 2.01
N VAL A 59 -4.10 9.14 1.19
CA VAL A 59 -4.02 9.27 -0.28
C VAL A 59 -4.95 10.39 -0.76
N ARG A 60 -6.20 10.45 -0.25
CA ARG A 60 -7.14 11.53 -0.58
C ARG A 60 -6.57 12.88 -0.18
N GLU A 61 -6.07 13.02 1.05
CA GLU A 61 -5.44 14.24 1.55
C GLU A 61 -4.32 14.72 0.62
N VAL A 62 -3.45 13.83 0.15
CA VAL A 62 -2.36 14.18 -0.79
C VAL A 62 -2.89 14.62 -2.14
N VAL A 63 -3.90 13.94 -2.67
CA VAL A 63 -4.49 14.25 -3.99
C VAL A 63 -5.27 15.56 -3.97
N GLU A 64 -5.93 15.88 -2.86
CA GLU A 64 -6.77 17.07 -2.71
C GLU A 64 -5.98 18.33 -2.32
N GLN A 65 -4.67 18.20 -2.03
CA GLN A 65 -3.82 19.34 -1.75
C GLN A 65 -3.77 20.32 -2.93
N ARG A 66 -3.99 21.60 -2.64
CA ARG A 66 -3.92 22.68 -3.64
C ARG A 66 -2.53 22.85 -4.25
N ALA A 67 -1.50 22.48 -3.52
CA ALA A 67 -0.11 22.56 -3.94
C ALA A 67 0.53 21.18 -3.76
N CYS A 68 1.42 20.81 -4.68
CA CYS A 68 2.18 19.58 -4.56
C CYS A 68 2.95 19.56 -3.22
N PRO A 69 2.94 18.45 -2.47
CA PRO A 69 3.71 18.35 -1.23
C PRO A 69 5.22 18.56 -1.48
N PRO A 70 5.96 19.04 -0.48
CA PRO A 70 7.38 19.31 -0.61
C PRO A 70 8.18 18.03 -0.87
N VAL A 71 9.35 18.20 -1.48
CA VAL A 71 10.27 17.09 -1.77
C VAL A 71 10.70 16.37 -0.49
N ILE A 72 10.48 15.06 -0.45
CA ILE A 72 10.71 14.20 0.72
C ILE A 72 12.20 14.02 1.07
N ARG A 73 13.09 14.03 0.06
CA ARG A 73 14.56 13.89 0.21
C ARG A 73 15.04 12.62 0.93
N GLU A 74 14.46 11.47 0.58
CA GLU A 74 14.83 10.16 1.14
C GLU A 74 15.73 9.34 0.19
N PRO A 75 16.50 8.33 0.68
CA PRO A 75 17.36 7.50 -0.17
C PRO A 75 16.62 6.78 -1.30
N VAL A 76 15.34 6.45 -1.12
CA VAL A 76 14.50 5.81 -2.14
C VAL A 76 14.22 6.73 -3.33
N CYS A 77 14.22 8.06 -3.13
CA CYS A 77 13.93 9.05 -4.17
C CYS A 77 14.89 8.89 -5.36
N LYS A 78 16.16 8.52 -5.13
CA LYS A 78 17.17 8.31 -6.18
C LYS A 78 16.81 7.21 -7.19
N ARG A 79 15.86 6.34 -6.86
CA ARG A 79 15.36 5.25 -7.71
C ARG A 79 13.87 5.40 -8.02
N CYS A 80 13.24 6.48 -7.57
CA CYS A 80 11.82 6.73 -7.78
C CYS A 80 11.57 7.11 -9.24
N ALA A 81 10.54 6.53 -9.85
CA ALA A 81 10.12 6.90 -11.20
C ALA A 81 9.71 8.37 -11.34
N TYR A 82 9.40 9.04 -10.23
CA TYR A 82 9.02 10.44 -10.19
C TYR A 82 10.18 11.39 -9.83
N PHE A 83 11.42 10.92 -9.76
CA PHE A 83 12.57 11.74 -9.35
C PHE A 83 12.67 13.04 -10.15
N ASP A 84 12.65 12.97 -11.48
CA ASP A 84 12.80 14.17 -12.31
C ASP A 84 11.65 15.18 -12.12
N TYR A 85 10.44 14.72 -11.80
CA TYR A 85 9.31 15.60 -11.50
C TYR A 85 9.39 16.23 -10.11
N CYS A 86 9.86 15.47 -9.12
CA CYS A 86 9.97 15.97 -7.75
C CYS A 86 11.13 16.96 -7.58
N TYR A 87 12.15 16.91 -8.44
CA TYR A 87 13.37 17.72 -8.33
C TYR A 87 13.55 18.71 -9.49
N SER A 88 12.50 18.96 -10.28
CA SER A 88 12.54 19.90 -11.42
C SER A 88 12.43 21.38 -11.03
N GLU A 89 12.85 21.76 -9.82
CA GLU A 89 12.95 23.17 -9.42
C GLU A 89 14.23 23.84 -9.93
#